data_AF-A0A4Y1QXL9-F1
#
_entry.id   AF-A0A4Y1QXL9-F1
#
_cell.length_a   1.000
_cell.length_b   1.000
_cell.length_c   1.000
_cell.angle_alpha   90.00
_cell.angle_beta   90.00
_cell.angle_gamma   90.00
#
_symmetry.space_group_name_H-M   'P 1'
#
loop_
_entity.id
_entity.type
_entity.pdbx_description
1 polymer ?
#
loop_
_entity_poly.entity_id
_entity_poly.type
_entity_poly.pdbx_seq_one_letter_code
_entity_poly.pdbx_strand_id
1 'polypeptide(L)'
;MNNPAGGQSSKSKAGSSQPSETSFKRKRGVFQKELQHMMYGFGDDQNPLPESVALMEDIVVEYITDLVHKAQDIGSKRGKLSVEDFLYLIRKDFPKLNRCRELLSMNEELKQARKAFETDEEKLRKAFETDEEKMRKAFEADEDKLGSTE
;
A
#
# COMPACT_ATOMS: atom_id res chain seq x y z
N MET A 1 -57.23 -29.77 -41.62
CA MET A 1 -58.39 -29.47 -40.77
C MET A 1 -57.89 -29.34 -39.33
N ASN A 2 -57.71 -28.10 -38.86
CA ASN A 2 -58.61 -27.34 -37.98
C ASN A 2 -58.52 -27.71 -36.48
N ASN A 3 -58.23 -26.65 -35.71
CA ASN A 3 -58.09 -26.46 -34.27
C ASN A 3 -59.30 -26.97 -33.43
N PRO A 4 -59.18 -27.07 -32.09
CA PRO A 4 -59.45 -25.92 -31.19
C PRO A 4 -58.43 -25.79 -30.02
N ALA A 5 -57.91 -24.60 -29.70
CA ALA A 5 -58.49 -23.46 -28.96
C ALA A 5 -58.63 -23.67 -27.44
N GLY A 6 -57.91 -22.83 -26.67
CA GLY A 6 -58.33 -22.43 -25.31
C GLY A 6 -57.21 -22.19 -24.29
N GLY A 7 -56.89 -20.91 -24.02
CA GLY A 7 -56.35 -20.48 -22.71
C GLY A 7 -55.02 -19.72 -22.72
N GLN A 8 -55.01 -18.45 -23.17
CA GLN A 8 -53.94 -17.51 -22.81
C GLN A 8 -54.15 -17.05 -21.36
N SER A 9 -53.19 -17.35 -20.47
CA SER A 9 -53.06 -16.67 -19.18
C SER A 9 -51.85 -15.76 -19.22
N SER A 10 -52.11 -14.46 -19.42
CA SER A 10 -51.13 -13.40 -19.30
C SER A 10 -50.72 -13.21 -17.84
N LYS A 11 -49.56 -13.74 -17.44
CA LYS A 11 -48.85 -13.31 -16.23
C LYS A 11 -47.57 -12.60 -16.66
N SER A 12 -47.63 -11.28 -16.67
CA SER A 12 -46.47 -10.39 -16.67
C SER A 12 -45.66 -10.66 -15.39
N LYS A 13 -44.54 -11.39 -15.53
CA LYS A 13 -43.59 -11.58 -14.43
C LYS A 13 -42.67 -10.38 -14.42
N ALA A 14 -42.88 -9.50 -13.44
CA ALA A 14 -42.03 -8.37 -13.13
C ALA A 14 -40.56 -8.81 -13.05
N GLY A 15 -39.69 -8.08 -13.74
CA GLY A 15 -38.24 -8.28 -13.69
C GLY A 15 -37.75 -8.01 -12.28
N SER A 16 -37.25 -9.06 -11.62
CA SER A 16 -36.43 -8.91 -10.43
C SER A 16 -35.04 -8.46 -10.87
N SER A 17 -34.76 -7.16 -10.79
CA SER A 17 -33.39 -6.65 -10.75
C SER A 17 -32.73 -7.22 -9.50
N GLN A 18 -31.98 -8.31 -9.66
CA GLN A 18 -31.07 -8.78 -8.61
C GLN A 18 -30.03 -7.68 -8.36
N PRO A 19 -29.86 -7.18 -7.13
CA PRO A 19 -28.67 -6.45 -6.79
C PRO A 19 -27.49 -7.41 -6.91
N SER A 20 -26.47 -7.00 -7.66
CA SER A 20 -25.22 -7.74 -7.79
C SER A 20 -24.60 -7.93 -6.41
N GLU A 21 -24.72 -9.14 -5.85
CA GLU A 21 -23.91 -9.57 -4.72
C GLU A 21 -22.46 -9.77 -5.19
N THR A 22 -21.75 -8.67 -5.44
CA THR A 22 -20.31 -8.65 -5.22
C THR A 22 -20.09 -8.40 -3.73
N SER A 23 -20.60 -9.34 -2.93
CA SER A 23 -20.26 -9.41 -1.52
C SER A 23 -18.83 -9.94 -1.45
N PHE A 24 -17.88 -9.06 -1.79
CA PHE A 24 -16.51 -9.22 -1.35
C PHE A 24 -16.64 -9.49 0.15
N LYS A 25 -16.29 -10.71 0.58
CA LYS A 25 -16.23 -11.08 1.99
C LYS A 25 -15.21 -10.14 2.62
N ARG A 26 -15.67 -8.94 2.99
CA ARG A 26 -14.88 -7.87 3.56
C ARG A 26 -14.35 -8.50 4.84
N LYS A 27 -13.03 -8.73 4.93
CA LYS A 27 -12.41 -9.11 6.20
C LYS A 27 -12.75 -7.97 7.14
N ARG A 28 -13.76 -8.17 7.98
CA ARG A 28 -14.11 -7.25 9.05
C ARG A 28 -13.10 -7.42 10.18
N GLY A 29 -12.85 -6.37 10.94
CA GLY A 29 -11.95 -6.42 12.08
C GLY A 29 -10.47 -6.28 11.73
N VAL A 30 -10.12 -5.80 10.55
CA VAL A 30 -8.70 -5.66 10.14
C VAL A 30 -8.06 -4.47 10.84
N PHE A 31 -8.84 -3.42 11.10
CA PHE A 31 -8.33 -2.16 11.68
C PHE A 31 -8.83 -1.88 13.09
N GLN A 32 -9.55 -2.81 13.73
CA GLN A 32 -10.20 -2.53 15.02
C GLN A 32 -9.21 -2.10 16.10
N LYS A 33 -8.04 -2.73 16.17
CA LYS A 33 -7.02 -2.37 17.16
C LYS A 33 -6.47 -0.97 16.89
N GLU A 34 -6.12 -0.66 15.65
CA GLU A 34 -5.55 0.63 15.26
C GLU A 34 -6.57 1.75 15.41
N LEU A 35 -7.83 1.49 15.07
CA LEU A 35 -8.93 2.44 15.22
C LEU A 35 -9.21 2.77 16.68
N GLN A 36 -9.15 1.80 17.60
CA GLN A 36 -9.29 2.10 19.03
C GLN A 36 -8.24 3.11 19.52
N HIS A 37 -6.96 2.90 19.17
CA HIS A 37 -5.89 3.84 19.53
C HIS A 37 -6.08 5.21 18.89
N MET A 38 -6.55 5.24 17.64
CA MET A 38 -6.84 6.49 16.94
C MET A 38 -8.01 7.24 17.59
N MET A 39 -9.11 6.54 17.89
CA MET A 39 -10.29 7.11 18.56
C MET A 39 -9.91 7.72 19.90
N TYR A 40 -9.12 7.01 20.73
CA TYR A 40 -8.57 7.56 21.96
C TYR A 40 -7.67 8.80 21.71
N GLY A 41 -6.83 8.76 20.68
CA GLY A 41 -6.01 9.91 20.28
C GLY A 41 -6.81 11.15 19.84
N PHE A 42 -8.06 10.96 19.41
CA PHE A 42 -9.02 12.03 19.11
C PHE A 42 -9.94 12.38 20.30
N GLY A 43 -9.71 11.79 21.48
CA GLY A 43 -10.38 12.11 22.73
C GLY A 43 -11.54 11.18 23.12
N ASP A 44 -11.69 10.02 22.47
CA ASP A 44 -12.62 8.98 22.91
C ASP A 44 -12.10 8.21 24.14
N ASP A 45 -12.89 7.28 24.67
CA ASP A 45 -12.49 6.40 25.77
C ASP A 45 -11.34 5.47 25.37
N GLN A 46 -10.53 5.03 26.35
CA GLN A 46 -9.46 4.05 26.13
C GLN A 46 -10.00 2.70 25.64
N ASN A 47 -11.20 2.33 26.07
CA ASN A 47 -11.91 1.11 25.69
C ASN A 47 -13.27 1.49 25.08
N PRO A 48 -13.30 2.03 23.85
CA PRO A 48 -14.55 2.43 23.21
C PRO A 48 -15.43 1.20 22.93
N LEU A 49 -16.73 1.44 22.77
CA LEU A 49 -17.70 0.36 22.48
C LEU A 49 -17.30 -0.40 21.20
N PRO A 50 -17.29 -1.75 21.21
CA PRO A 50 -16.94 -2.55 20.03
C PRO A 50 -17.78 -2.21 18.80
N GLU A 51 -19.05 -1.87 19.00
CA GLU A 51 -19.98 -1.45 17.95
C GLU A 51 -19.57 -0.12 17.32
N SER A 52 -19.08 0.83 18.12
CA SER A 52 -18.57 2.12 17.63
C SER A 52 -17.30 1.93 16.80
N VAL A 53 -16.38 1.06 17.23
CA VAL A 53 -15.16 0.74 16.47
C VAL A 53 -15.52 0.05 15.15
N ALA A 54 -16.47 -0.89 15.16
CA ALA A 54 -16.93 -1.57 13.96
C ALA A 54 -17.60 -0.60 12.97
N LEU A 55 -18.42 0.33 13.45
CA LEU A 55 -19.01 1.38 12.62
C LEU A 55 -17.93 2.31 12.04
N MET A 56 -16.96 2.72 12.86
CA MET A 56 -15.84 3.54 12.41
C MET A 56 -15.04 2.83 11.30
N GLU A 57 -14.82 1.52 11.43
CA GLU A 57 -14.18 0.71 10.39
C GLU A 57 -14.97 0.76 9.07
N ASP A 58 -16.28 0.58 9.11
CA ASP A 58 -17.13 0.66 7.92
C ASP A 58 -17.07 2.05 7.27
N ILE A 59 -17.14 3.14 8.05
CA ILE A 59 -17.03 4.52 7.57
C ILE A 59 -15.67 4.78 6.93
N VAL A 60 -14.58 4.34 7.56
CA VAL A 60 -13.22 4.56 7.05
C VAL A 60 -13.00 3.80 5.74
N VAL A 61 -13.46 2.55 5.65
CA VAL A 61 -13.34 1.74 4.43
C VAL A 61 -14.12 2.39 3.28
N GLU A 62 -15.34 2.86 3.54
CA GLU A 62 -16.15 3.58 2.55
C GLU A 62 -15.45 4.86 2.09
N TYR A 63 -14.98 5.69 3.02
CA TYR A 63 -14.26 6.92 2.72
C TYR A 63 -13.02 6.69 1.85
N ILE A 64 -12.18 5.70 2.20
CA ILE A 64 -10.97 5.38 1.44
C ILE A 64 -11.35 4.89 0.04
N THR A 65 -12.36 4.03 -0.07
CA THR A 65 -12.84 3.50 -1.36
C THR A 65 -13.26 4.64 -2.29
N ASP A 66 -14.08 5.56 -1.78
CA ASP A 66 -14.54 6.74 -2.52
C ASP A 66 -13.40 7.68 -2.91
N LEU A 67 -12.44 7.90 -2.00
CA LEU A 67 -11.28 8.74 -2.27
C LEU A 67 -10.41 8.15 -3.39
N VAL A 68 -10.19 6.84 -3.37
CA VAL A 68 -9.41 6.13 -4.38
C VAL A 68 -10.09 6.16 -5.74
N HIS A 69 -11.42 5.96 -5.80
CA HIS A 69 -12.15 6.09 -7.07
C HIS A 69 -12.01 7.49 -7.67
N LYS A 70 -12.19 8.54 -6.87
CA LYS A 70 -12.00 9.93 -7.31
C LYS A 70 -10.56 10.19 -7.79
N ALA A 71 -9.56 9.60 -7.13
CA ALA A 71 -8.17 9.75 -7.50
C ALA A 71 -7.87 9.00 -8.81
N GLN A 72 -8.46 7.82 -8.98
CA GLN A 72 -8.36 7.02 -10.18
C GLN A 72 -8.98 7.72 -11.39
N ASP A 73 -10.11 8.42 -11.24
CA ASP A 73 -10.71 9.20 -12.34
C ASP A 73 -9.76 10.27 -12.88
N ILE A 74 -8.95 10.87 -12.00
CA ILE A 74 -7.92 11.83 -12.37
C ILE A 74 -6.74 11.12 -13.04
N GLY A 75 -6.21 10.08 -12.39
CA GLY A 75 -5.04 9.33 -12.86
C GLY A 75 -5.28 8.55 -14.16
N SER A 76 -6.53 8.19 -14.45
CA SER A 76 -6.93 7.44 -15.66
C SER A 76 -6.59 8.19 -16.94
N LYS A 77 -6.58 9.52 -16.93
CA LYS A 77 -6.14 10.35 -18.07
C LYS A 77 -4.67 10.11 -18.45
N ARG A 78 -3.85 9.71 -17.48
CA ARG A 78 -2.44 9.37 -17.64
C ARG A 78 -2.22 7.85 -17.71
N GLY A 79 -3.27 7.05 -17.49
CA GLY A 79 -3.20 5.59 -17.42
C GLY A 79 -2.53 5.03 -16.15
N LYS A 80 -2.23 5.87 -15.15
CA LYS A 80 -1.66 5.44 -13.88
C LYS A 80 -2.09 6.33 -12.71
N LEU A 81 -2.40 5.70 -11.58
CA LEU A 81 -2.65 6.36 -10.30
C LEU A 81 -1.31 6.73 -9.64
N SER A 82 -1.15 7.98 -9.23
CA SER A 82 -0.01 8.45 -8.43
C SER A 82 -0.44 9.21 -7.18
N VAL A 83 0.53 9.49 -6.31
CA VAL A 83 0.35 10.32 -5.12
C VAL A 83 -0.17 11.72 -5.46
N GLU A 84 0.22 12.26 -6.61
CA GLU A 84 -0.22 13.59 -7.07
C GLU A 84 -1.73 13.67 -7.26
N ASP A 85 -2.37 12.57 -7.64
CA ASP A 85 -3.82 12.51 -7.84
C ASP A 85 -4.56 12.71 -6.50
N PHE A 86 -4.03 12.13 -5.41
CA PHE A 86 -4.54 12.36 -4.06
C PHE A 86 -4.28 13.78 -3.57
N LEU A 87 -3.06 14.32 -3.80
CA LEU A 87 -2.73 15.70 -3.43
C LEU A 87 -3.62 16.71 -4.18
N TYR A 88 -3.97 16.41 -5.42
CA TYR A 88 -4.92 17.20 -6.18
C TYR A 88 -6.31 17.19 -5.53
N LEU A 89 -6.83 16.05 -5.09
CA LEU A 89 -8.14 15.98 -4.43
C LEU A 89 -8.20 16.83 -3.16
N ILE A 90 -7.15 16.81 -2.34
CA ILE A 90 -7.10 17.55 -1.07
C ILE A 90 -6.60 19.00 -1.22
N ARG A 91 -6.33 19.48 -2.44
CA ARG A 91 -5.66 20.77 -2.69
C ARG A 91 -6.32 22.00 -2.09
N LYS A 92 -7.61 21.90 -1.70
CA LYS A 92 -8.39 22.99 -1.11
C LYS A 92 -8.36 22.97 0.42
N ASP A 93 -7.94 21.87 1.03
CA ASP A 93 -7.74 21.72 2.47
C ASP A 93 -6.24 21.94 2.77
N PHE A 94 -5.86 23.21 2.95
CA PHE A 94 -4.45 23.59 3.14
C PHE A 94 -3.78 22.90 4.33
N PRO A 95 -4.42 22.78 5.52
CA PRO A 95 -3.84 22.03 6.62
C PRO A 95 -3.53 20.56 6.28
N LYS A 96 -4.48 19.82 5.68
CA LYS A 96 -4.23 18.43 5.27
C LYS A 96 -3.17 18.34 4.19
N LEU A 97 -3.22 19.22 3.20
CA LEU A 97 -2.26 19.24 2.10
C LEU A 97 -0.83 19.47 2.59
N ASN A 98 -0.63 20.45 3.47
CA ASN A 98 0.68 20.73 4.04
C ASN A 98 1.18 19.55 4.86
N ARG A 99 0.32 18.97 5.70
CA ARG A 99 0.66 17.78 6.48
C ARG A 99 1.07 16.61 5.60
N CYS A 100 0.37 16.36 4.50
CA CYS A 100 0.73 15.31 3.55
C CYS A 100 2.11 15.56 2.92
N ARG A 101 2.42 16.80 2.54
CA ARG A 101 3.72 17.15 1.95
C ARG A 101 4.88 16.94 2.93
N GLU A 102 4.71 17.38 4.18
CA GLU A 102 5.70 17.14 5.24
C GLU A 102 5.98 15.66 5.44
N LEU A 103 4.93 14.83 5.55
CA LEU A 103 5.07 13.39 5.74
C LEU A 103 5.75 12.71 4.55
N LEU A 104 5.47 13.15 3.33
CA LEU A 104 6.13 12.64 2.13
C LEU A 104 7.62 13.01 2.09
N SER A 105 7.96 14.26 2.41
CA SER A 105 9.36 14.73 2.51
C SER A 105 10.14 13.90 3.53
N MET A 106 9.59 13.78 4.74
CA MET A 106 10.22 13.02 5.82
C MET A 106 10.39 11.54 5.46
N ASN A 107 9.42 10.92 4.79
CA ASN A 107 9.54 9.54 4.32
C ASN A 107 10.65 9.40 3.27
N GLU A 108 10.82 10.38 2.39
CA GLU A 108 11.90 10.39 1.41
C GLU A 108 13.28 10.54 2.09
N GLU A 109 13.41 11.44 3.06
CA GLU A 109 14.61 11.59 3.88
C GLU A 109 14.97 10.29 4.61
N LEU A 110 13.99 9.62 5.23
CA LEU A 110 14.18 8.32 5.91
C LEU A 110 14.63 7.22 4.93
N LYS A 111 14.08 7.20 3.71
CA LYS A 111 14.51 6.24 2.68
C LYS A 111 15.95 6.49 2.23
N GLN A 112 16.31 7.76 2.04
CA GLN A 112 17.69 8.13 1.67
C GLN A 112 18.68 7.75 2.78
N ALA A 113 18.32 8.03 4.04
CA ALA A 113 19.15 7.65 5.19
C ALA A 113 19.36 6.13 5.24
N ARG A 114 18.30 5.32 5.11
CA ARG A 114 18.42 3.85 5.09
C ARG A 114 19.33 3.35 3.96
N LYS A 115 19.17 3.90 2.76
CA LYS A 115 19.98 3.52 1.60
C LYS A 115 21.47 3.84 1.77
N ALA A 116 21.80 4.94 2.46
CA ALA A 116 23.18 5.29 2.75
C ALA A 116 23.88 4.19 3.57
N PHE A 117 23.21 3.67 4.61
CA PHE A 117 23.75 2.57 5.43
C PHE A 117 23.90 1.25 4.68
N GLU A 118 22.90 0.86 3.86
CA GLU A 118 23.00 -0.36 3.03
C GLU A 118 24.16 -0.30 2.03
N THR A 119 24.34 0.89 1.42
CA THR A 119 25.44 1.11 0.46
C THR A 119 26.80 1.03 1.15
N ASP A 120 26.89 1.52 2.39
CA ASP A 120 28.14 1.51 3.15
C ASP A 120 28.50 0.10 3.63
N GLU A 121 27.53 -0.75 3.99
CA GLU A 121 27.79 -2.17 4.29
C GLU A 121 28.31 -2.95 3.07
N GLU A 122 27.73 -2.76 1.89
CA GLU A 122 28.23 -3.41 0.67
C GLU A 122 29.64 -2.92 0.29
N LYS A 123 29.91 -1.61 0.43
CA LYS A 123 31.24 -1.06 0.17
C LYS A 123 32.27 -1.59 1.15
N LEU A 124 31.90 -1.68 2.43
CA LEU A 124 32.77 -2.21 3.48
C LEU A 124 33.10 -3.68 3.23
N ARG A 125 32.11 -4.49 2.85
CA ARG A 125 32.31 -5.89 2.48
C ARG A 125 33.25 -6.06 1.29
N LYS A 126 33.05 -5.27 0.23
CA LYS A 126 33.95 -5.27 -0.94
C LYS A 126 35.36 -4.86 -0.58
N ALA A 127 35.53 -3.87 0.32
CA ALA A 127 36.84 -3.44 0.79
C ALA A 127 37.58 -4.57 1.51
N PHE A 128 36.90 -5.31 2.40
CA PHE A 128 37.46 -6.48 3.07
C PHE A 128 37.83 -7.60 2.10
N GLU A 129 36.96 -7.93 1.13
CA GLU A 129 37.24 -8.94 0.10
C GLU A 129 38.47 -8.55 -0.76
N THR A 130 38.60 -7.28 -1.13
CA THR A 130 39.78 -6.81 -1.89
C THR A 130 41.07 -6.84 -1.08
N ASP A 131 41.02 -6.52 0.21
CA ASP A 131 42.23 -6.55 1.05
C ASP A 131 42.65 -7.99 1.38
N GLU A 132 41.71 -8.91 1.54
CA GLU A 132 41.99 -10.34 1.68
C GLU A 132 42.63 -10.92 0.41
N GLU A 133 42.14 -10.55 -0.78
CA GLU A 133 42.71 -10.99 -2.05
C GLU A 133 44.12 -10.42 -2.29
N LYS A 134 44.38 -9.17 -1.90
CA LYS A 134 45.73 -8.57 -1.94
C LYS A 134 46.69 -9.28 -1.00
N MET A 135 46.26 -9.61 0.23
CA MET A 135 47.09 -10.35 1.19
C MET A 135 47.44 -11.74 0.67
N ARG A 136 46.48 -12.42 0.04
CA ARG A 136 46.72 -13.73 -0.59
C ARG A 136 47.77 -13.64 -1.70
N LYS A 137 47.63 -12.68 -2.61
CA LYS A 137 48.60 -12.45 -3.71
C LYS A 137 49.99 -12.07 -3.20
N ALA A 138 50.07 -11.33 -2.10
CA ALA A 138 51.35 -10.95 -1.50
C ALA A 138 52.10 -12.16 -0.93
N PHE A 139 51.39 -13.10 -0.30
CA PHE A 139 51.97 -14.35 0.20
C PHE A 139 52.47 -15.26 -0.93
N GLU A 140 51.66 -15.41 -1.99
CA GLU A 140 52.00 -16.22 -3.17
C GLU A 140 53.23 -15.67 -3.91
N ALA A 141 53.35 -14.33 -4.00
CA ALA A 141 54.50 -13.67 -4.62
C ALA A 141 55.81 -13.77 -3.81
N ASP A 142 55.73 -13.93 -2.48
CA ASP A 142 56.92 -14.17 -1.63
C ASP A 142 57.36 -15.64 -1.68
N GLU A 143 56.43 -16.58 -1.89
CA GLU A 143 56.74 -18.01 -2.05
C GLU A 143 57.49 -18.29 -3.37
N ASP A 144 57.10 -17.64 -4.47
CA ASP A 144 57.78 -17.71 -5.77
C ASP A 144 59.22 -17.15 -5.75
N LYS A 145 59.49 -16.18 -4.86
CA LYS A 145 60.84 -15.59 -4.70
C LYS A 145 61.79 -16.50 -3.92
N LEU A 146 61.28 -17.37 -3.06
CA LEU A 146 62.10 -18.31 -2.27
C LEU A 146 62.50 -19.54 -3.10
N GLY A 147 61.72 -19.90 -4.12
CA GLY A 147 62.01 -21.03 -5.02
C GLY A 147 62.99 -20.73 -6.17
N SER A 148 63.47 -19.48 -6.31
CA SER A 148 64.36 -19.06 -7.41
C SER A 148 65.82 -18.83 -7.01
N THR A 149 66.22 -19.22 -5.79
CA THR A 149 67.64 -19.26 -5.37
C THR A 149 68.14 -20.69 -5.30
N GLU A 150 68.36 -21.31 -6.46
CA GLU A 150 69.33 -22.39 -6.66
C GLU A 150 70.43 -21.92 -7.63
#